data_AF-A0A524HE93-F1
#
_entry.id   AF-A0A524HE93-F1
#
_cell.length_a   1.000
_cell.length_b   1.000
_cell.length_c   1.000
_cell.angle_alpha   90.00
_cell.angle_beta   90.00
_cell.angle_gamma   90.00
#
_symmetry.space_group_name_H-M   'P 1'
#
loop_
_entity.id
_entity.type
_entity.pdbx_description
1 polymer ?
#
loop_
_entity_poly.entity_id
_entity_poly.type
_entity_poly.pdbx_seq_one_letter_code
_entity_poly.pdbx_strand_id
1 'polypeptide(L)'
;MDSARWTRAGIGLAAGATLGIVLYAIGQAWPMAGAVGFIAAHLVYALVTRSQTGEWGALRVSAGLIAFAAATYVGIIAFGNFSDPNAVDPTTYANTKAANSWALILTVAMVIGVVVTYGLELIQTGRLASLAGQFGTRTYLLMAVGIGVNVILGQAVASALKIPIYLDSIGTILVGVLCGPIAGAITGGLGNILWSYVIPPPFQYQPAAAFAITAVAIGIIAGLLGRAGFLRPRPNRSTGVLLIGGAVTVGLVGGLAWAASQAYTKIFETEISLFPDPANVAAVFVVLGWLALGLVVLAVLGLFALLLVRRDLTAAYVVVAGVLTGIVAALISAPIAAGVFGGVTASGTDFLVAAFRQAGLDVEAATTGQGLISDPIDKVTTFFTVYLILAALATRFKARFPQGEMVLEEASA
;
A
#
# COMPACT_ATOMS: atom_id res chain seq x y z
N MET A 1 1.18 26.85 -0.13
CA MET A 1 1.51 25.62 0.63
C MET A 1 2.09 25.98 2.00
N ASP A 2 1.53 25.44 3.08
CA ASP A 2 1.95 25.73 4.46
C ASP A 2 3.27 25.02 4.77
N SER A 3 4.39 25.76 4.72
CA SER A 3 5.74 25.26 5.02
C SER A 3 5.80 24.57 6.39
N ALA A 4 4.98 25.04 7.34
CA ALA A 4 4.86 24.47 8.66
C ALA A 4 4.45 22.99 8.63
N ARG A 5 3.55 22.58 7.73
CA ARG A 5 3.08 21.19 7.63
C ARG A 5 4.20 20.22 7.25
N TRP A 6 5.08 20.62 6.34
CA TRP A 6 6.22 19.81 5.90
C TRP A 6 7.30 19.74 6.96
N THR A 7 7.53 20.83 7.69
CA THR A 7 8.42 20.82 8.85
C THR A 7 7.93 19.83 9.90
N ARG A 8 6.63 19.82 10.21
CA ARG A 8 6.03 18.83 11.13
C ARG A 8 6.26 17.38 10.65
N ALA A 9 6.01 17.12 9.38
CA ALA A 9 6.19 15.79 8.79
C ALA A 9 7.66 15.35 8.80
N GLY A 10 8.59 16.24 8.47
CA GLY A 10 10.03 15.99 8.49
C GLY A 10 10.54 15.64 9.90
N ILE A 11 10.11 16.38 10.91
CA ILE A 11 10.44 16.09 12.32
C ILE A 11 9.94 14.70 12.73
N GLY A 12 8.69 14.36 12.38
CA GLY A 12 8.13 13.04 12.64
C GLY A 12 8.94 11.92 11.98
N LEU A 13 9.20 12.03 10.68
CA LEU A 13 9.97 11.02 9.93
C LEU A 13 11.38 10.83 10.48
N ALA A 14 12.09 11.91 10.83
CA ALA A 14 13.42 11.82 11.42
C ALA A 14 13.42 11.09 12.77
N ALA A 15 12.45 11.40 13.63
CA ALA A 15 12.31 10.73 14.93
C ALA A 15 11.98 9.23 14.78
N GLY A 16 11.05 8.89 13.88
CA GLY A 16 10.67 7.50 13.64
C GLY A 16 11.78 6.68 13.00
N ALA A 17 12.50 7.25 12.02
CA ALA A 17 13.65 6.58 11.41
C ALA A 17 14.75 6.29 12.44
N THR A 18 15.05 7.27 13.30
CA THR A 18 16.02 7.09 14.40
C THR A 18 15.61 5.94 15.31
N LEU A 19 14.34 5.92 15.76
CA LEU A 19 13.86 4.86 16.63
C LEU A 19 13.88 3.49 15.96
N GLY A 20 13.45 3.40 14.70
CA GLY A 20 13.47 2.14 13.95
C GLY A 20 14.88 1.59 13.76
N ILE A 21 15.85 2.45 13.42
CA ILE A 21 17.25 2.06 13.27
C ILE A 21 17.83 1.58 14.61
N VAL A 22 17.55 2.29 15.71
CA VAL A 22 18.01 1.90 17.05
C VAL A 22 17.43 0.54 17.45
N LEU A 23 16.13 0.31 17.24
CA LEU A 23 15.48 -0.97 17.56
C LEU A 23 16.08 -2.12 16.75
N TYR A 24 16.34 -1.90 15.46
CA TYR A 24 17.02 -2.91 14.63
C TYR A 24 18.45 -3.18 15.13
N ALA A 25 19.20 -2.13 15.48
CA ALA A 25 20.58 -2.25 15.97
C ALA A 25 20.68 -3.04 17.31
N ILE A 26 19.63 -3.06 18.13
CA ILE A 26 19.57 -3.85 19.37
C ILE A 26 18.97 -5.25 19.18
N GLY A 27 18.87 -5.72 17.93
CA GLY A 27 18.50 -7.10 17.60
C GLY A 27 17.01 -7.36 17.42
N GLN A 28 16.16 -6.33 17.32
CA GLN A 28 14.75 -6.53 16.96
C GLN A 28 14.62 -6.90 15.49
N ALA A 29 13.67 -7.79 15.19
CA ALA A 29 13.36 -8.15 13.81
C ALA A 29 12.98 -6.90 13.00
N TRP A 30 13.50 -6.81 11.77
CA TRP A 30 13.31 -5.66 10.88
C TRP A 30 11.84 -5.21 10.72
N PRO A 31 10.85 -6.12 10.54
CA PRO A 31 9.45 -5.73 10.43
C PRO A 31 8.92 -5.02 11.69
N MET A 32 9.32 -5.49 12.88
CA MET A 32 8.91 -4.89 14.15
C MET A 32 9.58 -3.54 14.39
N ALA A 33 10.89 -3.46 14.17
CA ALA A 33 11.64 -2.22 14.30
C ALA A 33 11.09 -1.12 13.36
N GLY A 34 10.77 -1.49 12.12
CA GLY A 34 10.15 -0.60 11.13
C GLY A 34 8.74 -0.14 11.54
N ALA A 35 7.89 -1.06 12.01
CA ALA A 35 6.53 -0.73 12.46
C ALA A 35 6.53 0.24 13.65
N VAL A 36 7.39 0.02 14.64
CA VAL A 36 7.53 0.92 15.80
C VAL A 36 8.05 2.29 15.37
N GLY A 37 9.05 2.32 14.47
CA GLY A 37 9.53 3.57 13.88
C GLY A 37 8.43 4.36 13.17
N PHE A 38 7.56 3.69 12.42
CA PHE A 38 6.43 4.34 11.73
C PHE A 38 5.41 4.93 12.72
N ILE A 39 5.01 4.17 13.75
CA ILE A 39 4.07 4.65 14.77
C ILE A 39 4.65 5.85 15.51
N ALA A 40 5.94 5.80 15.86
CA ALA A 40 6.64 6.90 16.49
C ALA A 40 6.70 8.15 15.59
N ALA A 41 6.97 7.97 14.29
CA ALA A 41 6.93 9.09 13.35
C ALA A 41 5.57 9.78 13.33
N HIS A 42 4.48 9.00 13.29
CA HIS A 42 3.13 9.55 13.26
C HIS A 42 2.75 10.23 14.58
N LEU A 43 3.14 9.63 15.72
CA LEU A 43 2.89 10.21 17.04
C LEU A 43 3.63 11.54 17.22
N VAL A 44 4.90 11.63 16.83
CA VAL A 44 5.67 12.88 16.88
C VAL A 44 5.04 13.93 15.96
N TYR A 45 4.69 13.56 14.73
CA TYR A 45 3.95 14.46 13.82
C TYR A 45 2.66 14.97 14.47
N ALA A 46 1.90 14.10 15.13
CA ALA A 46 0.64 14.42 15.76
C ALA A 46 0.79 15.36 16.97
N LEU A 47 1.81 15.13 17.81
CA LEU A 47 2.12 15.99 18.95
C LEU A 47 2.54 17.40 18.50
N VAL A 48 3.40 17.50 17.49
CA VAL A 48 3.82 18.79 16.93
C VAL A 48 2.65 19.49 16.23
N THR A 49 1.77 18.75 15.55
CA THR A 49 0.55 19.32 14.95
C THR A 49 -0.35 19.88 16.05
N ARG A 50 -0.59 19.11 17.11
CA ARG A 50 -1.44 19.54 18.22
C ARG A 50 -0.91 20.77 18.95
N SER A 51 0.40 20.86 19.14
CA SER A 51 1.02 22.00 19.81
C SER A 51 0.93 23.29 18.98
N GLN A 52 0.93 23.17 17.64
CA GLN A 52 0.88 24.31 16.74
C GLN A 52 -0.53 24.74 16.34
N THR A 53 -1.43 23.79 16.02
CA THR A 53 -2.75 24.09 15.44
C THR A 53 -3.90 23.92 16.44
N GLY A 54 -3.65 23.28 17.58
CA GLY A 54 -4.71 22.89 18.50
C GLY A 54 -5.52 21.67 18.06
N GLU A 55 -5.29 21.15 16.84
CA GLU A 55 -6.09 20.08 16.27
C GLU A 55 -5.77 18.71 16.88
N TRP A 56 -6.82 17.99 17.25
CA TRP A 56 -6.71 16.65 17.83
C TRP A 56 -6.68 15.53 16.80
N GLY A 57 -6.96 15.80 15.53
CA GLY A 57 -7.17 14.77 14.50
C GLY A 57 -6.00 13.78 14.39
N ALA A 58 -4.78 14.27 14.23
CA ALA A 58 -3.58 13.42 14.10
C ALA A 58 -3.29 12.60 15.38
N LEU A 59 -3.63 13.15 16.55
CA LEU A 59 -3.47 12.44 17.84
C LEU A 59 -4.47 11.29 17.97
N ARG A 60 -5.71 11.47 17.53
CA ARG A 60 -6.72 10.39 17.51
C ARG A 60 -6.29 9.24 16.59
N VAL A 61 -5.69 9.56 15.44
CA VAL A 61 -5.13 8.55 14.52
C VAL A 61 -3.95 7.84 15.16
N SER A 62 -3.04 8.58 15.80
CA SER A 62 -1.89 7.98 16.52
C SER A 62 -2.33 7.03 17.63
N ALA A 63 -3.35 7.41 18.41
CA ALA A 63 -3.92 6.55 19.43
C ALA A 63 -4.52 5.27 18.84
N GLY A 64 -5.21 5.37 17.70
CA GLY A 64 -5.73 4.21 16.97
C GLY A 64 -4.63 3.28 16.45
N LEU A 65 -3.54 3.83 15.89
CA LEU A 65 -2.39 3.03 15.45
C LEU A 65 -1.70 2.30 16.61
N ILE A 66 -1.56 2.96 17.76
CA ILE A 66 -1.01 2.34 18.97
C ILE A 66 -1.95 1.23 19.47
N ALA A 67 -3.25 1.48 19.49
CA ALA A 67 -4.24 0.48 19.90
C ALA A 67 -4.28 -0.73 18.95
N PHE A 68 -4.18 -0.50 17.64
CA PHE A 68 -4.01 -1.55 16.64
C PHE A 68 -2.77 -2.41 16.95
N ALA A 69 -1.59 -1.79 17.07
CA ALA A 69 -0.35 -2.52 17.32
C ALA A 69 -0.38 -3.29 18.65
N ALA A 70 -0.91 -2.68 19.71
CA ALA A 70 -1.07 -3.35 21.00
C ALA A 70 -2.02 -4.54 20.91
N ALA A 71 -3.17 -4.39 20.24
CA ALA A 71 -4.13 -5.47 20.04
C ALA A 71 -3.55 -6.60 19.18
N THR A 72 -2.78 -6.29 18.13
CA THR A 72 -2.07 -7.28 17.34
C THR A 72 -1.08 -8.06 18.21
N TYR A 73 -0.26 -7.36 19.00
CA TYR A 73 0.72 -8.00 19.88
C TYR A 73 0.07 -8.89 20.94
N VAL A 74 -0.98 -8.40 21.60
CA VAL A 74 -1.77 -9.18 22.56
C VAL A 74 -2.42 -10.40 21.89
N GLY A 75 -2.95 -10.23 20.68
CA GLY A 75 -3.53 -11.32 19.91
C GLY A 75 -2.51 -12.41 19.58
N ILE A 76 -1.31 -12.03 19.14
CA ILE A 76 -0.23 -13.00 18.87
C ILE A 76 0.14 -13.78 20.14
N ILE A 77 0.30 -13.10 21.28
CA ILE A 77 0.61 -13.76 22.56
C ILE A 77 -0.51 -14.70 22.98
N ALA A 78 -1.78 -14.27 22.84
CA ALA A 78 -2.93 -15.03 23.30
C ALA A 78 -3.20 -16.29 22.47
N PHE A 79 -2.96 -16.24 21.16
CA PHE A 79 -3.21 -17.35 20.24
C PHE A 79 -1.98 -18.24 19.98
N GLY A 80 -0.77 -17.80 20.33
CA GLY A 80 0.46 -18.62 20.30
C GLY A 80 1.25 -18.56 18.98
N ASN A 81 2.27 -19.43 18.86
CA ASN A 81 3.35 -19.36 17.86
C ASN A 81 2.91 -19.63 16.39
N PHE A 82 1.69 -20.10 16.13
CA PHE A 82 1.24 -20.43 14.76
C PHE A 82 2.18 -21.37 13.96
N SER A 83 3.09 -22.05 14.64
CA SER A 83 4.28 -22.67 14.06
C SER A 83 4.23 -24.19 14.09
N ASP A 84 3.04 -24.80 14.15
CA ASP A 84 2.92 -26.25 14.12
C ASP A 84 3.34 -26.77 12.74
N PRO A 85 4.49 -27.46 12.62
CA PRO A 85 4.99 -27.94 11.33
C PRO A 85 4.09 -29.01 10.71
N ASN A 86 3.23 -29.65 11.52
CA ASN A 86 2.31 -30.68 11.07
C ASN A 86 0.93 -30.13 10.66
N ALA A 87 0.69 -28.82 10.84
CA ALA A 87 -0.54 -28.14 10.41
C ALA A 87 -0.48 -27.64 8.96
N VAL A 88 0.65 -27.88 8.29
CA VAL A 88 0.89 -27.54 6.89
C VAL A 88 0.35 -28.68 6.02
N ASP A 89 -0.62 -28.37 5.16
CA ASP A 89 -1.17 -29.34 4.21
C ASP A 89 -0.05 -29.86 3.27
N PRO A 90 0.17 -31.18 3.14
CA PRO A 90 1.25 -31.74 2.32
C PRO A 90 1.14 -31.45 0.81
N THR A 91 -0.04 -31.07 0.34
CA THR A 91 -0.36 -30.84 -1.09
C THR A 91 -0.37 -29.36 -1.44
N THR A 92 -0.83 -28.51 -0.53
CA THR A 92 -0.95 -27.06 -0.75
C THR A 92 0.09 -26.24 -0.01
N TYR A 93 0.86 -26.86 0.90
CA TYR A 93 1.83 -26.20 1.80
C TYR A 93 1.22 -25.06 2.64
N ALA A 94 -0.10 -25.02 2.76
CA ALA A 94 -0.84 -23.98 3.46
C ALA A 94 -1.07 -24.36 4.93
N ASN A 95 -0.90 -23.41 5.85
CA ASN A 95 -1.26 -23.56 7.27
C ASN A 95 -2.55 -22.78 7.55
N THR A 96 -3.68 -23.31 7.08
CA THR A 96 -5.01 -22.65 7.16
C THR A 96 -5.43 -22.30 8.59
N LYS A 97 -4.91 -23.00 9.61
CA LYS A 97 -5.21 -22.69 11.02
C LYS A 97 -4.45 -21.45 11.51
N ALA A 98 -3.14 -21.37 11.25
CA ALA A 98 -2.32 -20.20 11.54
C ALA A 98 -2.87 -18.95 10.84
N ALA A 99 -3.19 -19.13 9.57
CA ALA A 99 -3.78 -18.16 8.68
C ALA A 99 -5.05 -17.48 9.18
N ASN A 100 -6.06 -18.30 9.52
CA ASN A 100 -7.33 -17.83 10.03
C ASN A 100 -7.14 -17.09 11.35
N SER A 101 -6.16 -17.50 12.14
CA SER A 101 -5.85 -16.86 13.41
C SER A 101 -5.17 -15.50 13.20
N TRP A 102 -4.21 -15.39 12.26
CA TRP A 102 -3.61 -14.12 11.87
C TRP A 102 -4.63 -13.14 11.29
N ALA A 103 -5.45 -13.60 10.34
CA ALA A 103 -6.51 -12.80 9.75
C ALA A 103 -7.49 -12.30 10.83
N LEU A 104 -7.87 -13.17 11.78
CA LEU A 104 -8.73 -12.81 12.91
C LEU A 104 -8.07 -11.76 13.82
N ILE A 105 -6.82 -11.99 14.26
CA ILE A 105 -6.09 -11.06 15.13
C ILE A 105 -5.99 -9.69 14.49
N LEU A 106 -5.54 -9.63 13.24
CA LEU A 106 -5.35 -8.36 12.56
C LEU A 106 -6.68 -7.66 12.29
N THR A 107 -7.76 -8.40 11.98
CA THR A 107 -9.11 -7.85 11.82
C THR A 107 -9.63 -7.24 13.12
N VAL A 108 -9.52 -7.97 14.23
CA VAL A 108 -9.94 -7.48 15.56
C VAL A 108 -9.11 -6.26 15.96
N ALA A 109 -7.79 -6.31 15.75
CA ALA A 109 -6.89 -5.19 16.00
C ALA A 109 -7.28 -3.95 15.18
N MET A 110 -7.63 -4.12 13.91
CA MET A 110 -8.06 -3.03 13.02
C MET A 110 -9.36 -2.39 13.54
N VAL A 111 -10.34 -3.20 13.94
CA VAL A 111 -11.58 -2.71 14.54
C VAL A 111 -11.27 -1.93 15.82
N ILE A 112 -10.40 -2.43 16.69
CA ILE A 112 -9.98 -1.72 17.91
C ILE A 112 -9.33 -0.38 17.56
N GLY A 113 -8.42 -0.34 16.60
CA GLY A 113 -7.78 0.91 16.17
C GLY A 113 -8.79 1.94 15.66
N VAL A 114 -9.76 1.52 14.84
CA VAL A 114 -10.86 2.37 14.34
C VAL A 114 -11.73 2.86 15.49
N VAL A 115 -12.14 1.97 16.40
CA VAL A 115 -12.97 2.30 17.56
C VAL A 115 -12.25 3.30 18.47
N VAL A 116 -10.95 3.16 18.69
CA VAL A 116 -10.17 4.12 19.48
C VAL A 116 -10.11 5.49 18.78
N THR A 117 -9.81 5.54 17.48
CA THR A 117 -9.73 6.81 16.75
C THR A 117 -11.06 7.57 16.77
N TYR A 118 -12.17 6.91 16.45
CA TYR A 118 -13.48 7.56 16.38
C TYR A 118 -14.18 7.68 17.73
N GLY A 119 -13.90 6.75 18.67
CA GLY A 119 -14.35 6.86 20.05
C GLY A 119 -13.77 8.09 20.72
N LEU A 120 -12.48 8.39 20.50
CA LEU A 120 -11.88 9.65 20.97
C LEU A 120 -12.52 10.88 20.32
N GLU A 121 -12.87 10.83 19.04
CA GLU A 121 -13.61 11.92 18.40
C GLU A 121 -15.00 12.11 19.04
N LEU A 122 -15.72 11.03 19.29
CA LEU A 122 -17.04 11.07 19.92
C LEU A 122 -16.96 11.65 21.33
N ILE A 123 -15.99 11.20 22.14
CA ILE A 123 -15.78 11.70 23.50
C ILE A 123 -15.42 13.19 23.48
N GLN A 124 -14.59 13.64 22.55
CA GLN A 124 -14.11 15.03 22.50
C GLN A 124 -15.12 16.01 21.89
N THR A 125 -15.93 15.56 20.92
CA THR A 125 -16.75 16.46 20.09
C THR A 125 -18.24 16.18 20.17
N GLY A 126 -18.65 15.08 20.79
CA GLY A 126 -20.05 14.64 20.87
C GLY A 126 -20.64 14.13 19.55
N ARG A 127 -19.85 14.08 18.46
CA ARG A 127 -20.31 13.67 17.13
C ARG A 127 -19.20 12.97 16.33
N LEU A 128 -19.58 12.14 15.37
CA LEU A 128 -18.65 11.48 14.45
C LEU A 128 -18.57 12.23 13.11
N ALA A 129 -18.36 13.54 13.16
CA ALA A 129 -18.44 14.39 11.96
C ALA A 129 -17.39 14.01 10.90
N SER A 130 -16.17 13.63 11.32
CA SER A 130 -15.10 13.26 10.40
C SER A 130 -15.34 11.92 9.70
N LEU A 131 -16.13 11.04 10.32
CA LEU A 131 -16.59 9.78 9.75
C LEU A 131 -17.81 9.99 8.85
N ALA A 132 -18.87 10.59 9.40
CA ALA A 132 -20.14 10.81 8.72
C ALA A 132 -19.96 11.66 7.45
N GLY A 133 -19.07 12.66 7.48
CA GLY A 133 -18.79 13.52 6.33
C GLY A 133 -18.16 12.80 5.12
N GLN A 134 -17.70 11.55 5.28
CA GLN A 134 -17.16 10.76 4.16
C GLN A 134 -18.28 10.13 3.32
N PHE A 135 -19.46 9.92 3.91
CA PHE A 135 -20.52 9.12 3.31
C PHE A 135 -21.66 9.98 2.75
N GLY A 136 -21.99 9.72 1.49
CA GLY A 136 -23.10 10.32 0.78
C GLY A 136 -23.34 9.56 -0.52
N THR A 137 -24.43 9.87 -1.23
CA THR A 137 -24.85 9.15 -2.45
C THR A 137 -23.73 9.01 -3.48
N ARG A 138 -22.96 10.08 -3.70
CA ARG A 138 -21.83 10.08 -4.65
C ARG A 138 -20.69 9.18 -4.18
N THR A 139 -20.39 9.17 -2.87
CA THR A 139 -19.39 8.28 -2.29
C THR A 139 -19.79 6.83 -2.50
N TYR A 140 -21.04 6.45 -2.18
CA TYR A 140 -21.50 5.08 -2.35
C TYR A 140 -21.42 4.60 -3.81
N LEU A 141 -21.81 5.45 -4.77
CA LEU A 141 -21.67 5.14 -6.19
C LEU A 141 -20.20 4.95 -6.58
N LEU A 142 -19.31 5.83 -6.12
CA LEU A 142 -17.88 5.72 -6.41
C LEU A 142 -17.26 4.48 -5.74
N MET A 143 -17.70 4.10 -4.54
CA MET A 143 -17.30 2.87 -3.86
C MET A 143 -17.67 1.64 -4.70
N ALA A 144 -18.92 1.57 -5.19
CA ALA A 144 -19.38 0.46 -6.02
C ALA A 144 -18.57 0.34 -7.33
N VAL A 145 -18.34 1.46 -8.01
CA VAL A 145 -17.48 1.50 -9.21
C VAL A 145 -16.05 1.10 -8.88
N GLY A 146 -15.50 1.61 -7.77
CA GLY A 146 -14.15 1.30 -7.31
C GLY A 146 -13.95 -0.19 -7.03
N ILE A 147 -14.91 -0.83 -6.36
CA ILE A 147 -14.92 -2.29 -6.15
C ILE A 147 -14.91 -3.03 -7.48
N GLY A 148 -15.79 -2.65 -8.42
CA GLY A 148 -15.84 -3.27 -9.74
C GLY A 148 -14.51 -3.15 -10.49
N VAL A 149 -13.89 -1.97 -10.48
CA VAL A 149 -12.57 -1.74 -11.10
C VAL A 149 -11.50 -2.62 -10.46
N ASN A 150 -11.44 -2.70 -9.13
CA ASN A 150 -10.46 -3.53 -8.42
C ASN A 150 -10.57 -5.01 -8.81
N VAL A 151 -11.79 -5.55 -8.81
CA VAL A 151 -12.04 -6.96 -9.17
C VAL A 151 -11.68 -7.23 -10.63
N ILE A 152 -12.15 -6.39 -11.54
CA ILE A 152 -11.95 -6.59 -12.98
C ILE A 152 -10.46 -6.46 -13.34
N LEU A 153 -9.80 -5.40 -12.89
CA LEU A 153 -8.37 -5.19 -13.20
C LEU A 153 -7.50 -6.18 -12.45
N GLY A 154 -7.73 -6.38 -11.16
CA GLY A 154 -7.00 -7.34 -10.34
C GLY A 154 -7.05 -8.74 -10.95
N GLN A 155 -8.23 -9.19 -11.35
CA GLN A 155 -8.37 -10.51 -11.97
C GLN A 155 -7.83 -10.57 -13.39
N ALA A 156 -8.03 -9.53 -14.21
CA ALA A 156 -7.47 -9.50 -15.56
C ALA A 156 -5.94 -9.57 -15.51
N VAL A 157 -5.32 -8.90 -14.55
CA VAL A 157 -3.87 -8.93 -14.38
C VAL A 157 -3.39 -10.26 -13.79
N ALA A 158 -4.05 -10.78 -12.74
CA ALA A 158 -3.66 -12.03 -12.10
C ALA A 158 -3.84 -13.28 -12.99
N SER A 159 -4.96 -13.37 -13.72
CA SER A 159 -5.35 -14.56 -14.50
C SER A 159 -4.86 -14.54 -15.95
N ALA A 160 -4.88 -13.38 -16.63
CA ALA A 160 -4.54 -13.30 -18.06
C ALA A 160 -3.09 -12.84 -18.31
N LEU A 161 -2.56 -11.97 -17.45
CA LEU A 161 -1.27 -11.33 -17.67
C LEU A 161 -0.14 -11.95 -16.82
N LYS A 162 -0.43 -12.58 -15.67
CA LYS A 162 0.55 -13.21 -14.75
C LYS A 162 1.77 -12.31 -14.44
N ILE A 163 1.53 -11.00 -14.43
CA ILE A 163 2.53 -9.98 -14.16
C ILE A 163 2.72 -9.89 -12.64
N PRO A 164 3.93 -9.63 -12.11
CA PRO A 164 4.15 -9.37 -10.67
C PRO A 164 3.64 -7.99 -10.22
N ILE A 165 2.44 -7.61 -10.64
CA ILE A 165 1.75 -6.35 -10.31
C ILE A 165 0.27 -6.71 -10.32
N TYR A 166 -0.53 -6.24 -9.37
CA TYR A 166 -1.95 -6.60 -9.27
C TYR A 166 -2.88 -5.51 -9.81
N LEU A 167 -2.52 -4.23 -9.68
CA LEU A 167 -3.36 -3.07 -10.02
C LEU A 167 -4.78 -3.10 -9.39
N ASP A 168 -4.94 -3.90 -8.34
CA ASP A 168 -6.20 -4.22 -7.66
C ASP A 168 -6.67 -3.16 -6.66
N SER A 169 -5.94 -2.04 -6.60
CA SER A 169 -6.11 -0.99 -5.60
C SER A 169 -6.44 0.37 -6.21
N ILE A 170 -6.65 0.45 -7.54
CA ILE A 170 -6.98 1.71 -8.23
C ILE A 170 -8.26 2.32 -7.66
N GLY A 171 -9.34 1.53 -7.55
CA GLY A 171 -10.62 1.96 -6.99
C GLY A 171 -10.51 2.30 -5.51
N THR A 172 -9.77 1.49 -4.74
CA THR A 172 -9.51 1.71 -3.31
C THR A 172 -8.81 3.06 -3.07
N ILE A 173 -7.76 3.34 -3.84
CA ILE A 173 -6.98 4.57 -3.72
C ILE A 173 -7.79 5.76 -4.23
N LEU A 174 -8.50 5.64 -5.35
CA LEU A 174 -9.36 6.70 -5.88
C LEU A 174 -10.45 7.13 -4.88
N VAL A 175 -11.17 6.16 -4.30
CA VAL A 175 -12.19 6.44 -3.28
C VAL A 175 -11.54 6.99 -2.01
N GLY A 176 -10.41 6.43 -1.58
CA GLY A 176 -9.66 6.93 -0.44
C GLY A 176 -9.33 8.41 -0.60
N VAL A 177 -8.72 8.78 -1.72
CA VAL A 177 -8.27 10.13 -2.02
C VAL A 177 -9.42 11.13 -2.17
N LEU A 178 -10.56 10.74 -2.78
CA LEU A 178 -11.68 11.66 -3.02
C LEU A 178 -12.68 11.73 -1.85
N CYS A 179 -12.96 10.60 -1.21
CA CYS A 179 -14.04 10.47 -0.22
C CYS A 179 -13.51 10.34 1.20
N GLY A 180 -12.37 9.68 1.37
CA GLY A 180 -11.62 9.63 2.62
C GLY A 180 -11.24 8.24 3.10
N PRO A 181 -10.46 8.20 4.20
CA PRO A 181 -9.76 6.99 4.62
C PRO A 181 -10.69 5.82 4.91
N ILE A 182 -11.90 6.07 5.44
CA ILE A 182 -12.85 5.00 5.75
C ILE A 182 -13.64 4.58 4.53
N ALA A 183 -14.03 5.53 3.66
CA ALA A 183 -14.63 5.18 2.38
C ALA A 183 -13.67 4.32 1.54
N GLY A 184 -12.38 4.69 1.48
CA GLY A 184 -11.33 3.91 0.83
C GLY A 184 -11.13 2.54 1.49
N ALA A 185 -11.02 2.50 2.82
CA ALA A 185 -10.89 1.25 3.58
C ALA A 185 -12.02 0.26 3.28
N ILE A 186 -13.27 0.73 3.35
CA ILE A 186 -14.45 -0.11 3.07
C ILE A 186 -14.43 -0.56 1.62
N THR A 187 -14.07 0.32 0.67
CA THR A 187 -13.96 -0.06 -0.75
C THR A 187 -12.98 -1.22 -0.94
N GLY A 188 -11.78 -1.13 -0.37
CA GLY A 188 -10.77 -2.18 -0.47
C GLY A 188 -11.17 -3.46 0.26
N GLY A 189 -11.54 -3.35 1.54
CA GLY A 189 -11.90 -4.50 2.38
C GLY A 189 -13.13 -5.24 1.87
N LEU A 190 -14.22 -4.51 1.58
CA LEU A 190 -15.43 -5.12 1.02
C LEU A 190 -15.17 -5.68 -0.38
N GLY A 191 -14.39 -4.97 -1.21
CA GLY A 191 -14.02 -5.45 -2.54
C GLY A 191 -13.35 -6.83 -2.49
N ASN A 192 -12.38 -7.01 -1.59
CA ASN A 192 -11.67 -8.28 -1.43
C ASN A 192 -12.54 -9.40 -0.85
N ILE A 193 -13.47 -9.09 0.06
CA ILE A 193 -14.45 -10.08 0.56
C ILE A 193 -15.40 -10.52 -0.55
N LEU A 194 -15.95 -9.57 -1.32
CA LEU A 194 -16.85 -9.85 -2.42
C LEU A 194 -16.15 -10.67 -3.52
N TRP A 195 -14.90 -10.33 -3.83
CA TRP A 195 -14.12 -11.02 -4.85
C TRP A 195 -13.91 -12.51 -4.54
N SER A 196 -13.70 -12.85 -3.27
CA SER A 196 -13.55 -14.24 -2.86
C SER A 196 -14.87 -15.01 -2.82
N TYR A 197 -15.93 -14.41 -2.26
CA TYR A 197 -17.13 -15.18 -1.86
C TYR A 197 -18.37 -14.95 -2.73
N VAL A 198 -18.41 -13.86 -3.49
CA VAL A 198 -19.62 -13.45 -4.24
C VAL A 198 -19.39 -13.51 -5.74
N ILE A 199 -18.19 -13.13 -6.22
CA ILE A 199 -17.89 -13.11 -7.65
C ILE A 199 -17.71 -14.56 -8.16
N PRO A 200 -18.50 -15.01 -9.15
CA PRO A 200 -18.39 -16.37 -9.66
C PRO A 200 -17.22 -16.54 -10.66
N PRO A 201 -16.79 -17.78 -10.94
CA PRO A 201 -15.85 -18.08 -12.01
C PRO A 201 -16.31 -17.51 -13.36
N PRO A 202 -15.38 -17.07 -14.25
CA PRO A 202 -13.92 -17.17 -14.14
C PRO A 202 -13.27 -16.02 -13.36
N PHE A 203 -14.05 -15.08 -12.81
CA PHE A 203 -13.50 -13.89 -12.17
C PHE A 203 -13.21 -14.04 -10.67
N GLN A 204 -13.56 -15.19 -10.10
CA GLN A 204 -13.34 -15.50 -8.69
C GLN A 204 -11.83 -15.59 -8.36
N TYR A 205 -11.44 -14.99 -7.23
CA TYR A 205 -10.11 -15.13 -6.66
C TYR A 205 -10.23 -15.43 -5.16
N GLN A 206 -10.15 -16.71 -4.81
CA GLN A 206 -10.37 -17.20 -3.44
C GLN A 206 -9.42 -16.60 -2.38
N PRO A 207 -8.12 -16.35 -2.67
CA PRO A 207 -7.22 -15.74 -1.70
C PRO A 207 -7.57 -14.29 -1.31
N ALA A 208 -8.38 -13.59 -2.11
CA ALA A 208 -8.65 -12.16 -1.94
C ALA A 208 -9.11 -11.79 -0.52
N ALA A 209 -9.99 -12.60 0.08
CA ALA A 209 -10.56 -12.31 1.39
C ALA A 209 -9.51 -12.21 2.50
N ALA A 210 -8.45 -13.03 2.44
CA ALA A 210 -7.36 -12.97 3.41
C ALA A 210 -6.59 -11.63 3.34
N PHE A 211 -6.50 -11.04 2.15
CA PHE A 211 -5.87 -9.75 1.89
C PHE A 211 -6.82 -8.55 2.08
N ALA A 212 -8.06 -8.77 2.53
CA ALA A 212 -9.01 -7.67 2.78
C ALA A 212 -8.45 -6.64 3.76
N ILE A 213 -7.68 -7.07 4.76
CA ILE A 213 -7.05 -6.14 5.70
C ILE A 213 -5.94 -5.30 5.06
N THR A 214 -5.16 -5.88 4.15
CA THR A 214 -4.17 -5.14 3.36
C THR A 214 -4.86 -4.06 2.54
N ALA A 215 -5.98 -4.39 1.90
CA ALA A 215 -6.77 -3.42 1.14
C ALA A 215 -7.42 -2.33 2.02
N VAL A 216 -7.85 -2.68 3.24
CA VAL A 216 -8.29 -1.70 4.25
C VAL A 216 -7.16 -0.72 4.56
N ALA A 217 -5.96 -1.22 4.86
CA ALA A 217 -4.80 -0.38 5.17
C ALA A 217 -4.44 0.54 3.99
N ILE A 218 -4.43 0.02 2.76
CA ILE A 218 -4.20 0.81 1.54
C ILE A 218 -5.23 1.94 1.42
N GLY A 219 -6.52 1.64 1.65
CA GLY A 219 -7.59 2.64 1.60
C GLY A 219 -7.46 3.74 2.66
N ILE A 220 -7.07 3.37 3.89
CA ILE A 220 -6.78 4.33 4.97
C ILE A 220 -5.63 5.24 4.55
N ILE A 221 -4.50 4.66 4.13
CA ILE A 221 -3.30 5.41 3.74
C ILE A 221 -3.61 6.35 2.58
N ALA A 222 -4.28 5.85 1.53
CA ALA A 222 -4.68 6.64 0.38
C ALA A 222 -5.54 7.85 0.79
N GLY A 223 -6.51 7.66 1.69
CA GLY A 223 -7.34 8.76 2.15
C GLY A 223 -6.61 9.74 3.06
N LEU A 224 -5.64 9.31 3.85
CA LEU A 224 -4.79 10.22 4.63
C LEU A 224 -3.84 11.02 3.71
N LEU A 225 -3.26 10.39 2.69
CA LEU A 225 -2.41 11.03 1.69
C LEU A 225 -3.20 11.99 0.78
N GLY A 226 -4.44 11.65 0.46
CA GLY A 226 -5.42 12.53 -0.20
C GLY A 226 -5.68 13.79 0.60
N ARG A 227 -5.99 13.66 1.91
CA ARG A 227 -6.09 14.80 2.85
C ARG A 227 -4.78 15.58 2.99
N ALA A 228 -3.64 14.93 2.77
CA ALA A 228 -2.34 15.57 2.74
C ALA A 228 -2.04 16.32 1.43
N GLY A 229 -2.91 16.19 0.43
CA GLY A 229 -2.74 16.81 -0.88
C GLY A 229 -1.59 16.18 -1.66
N PHE A 230 -1.21 14.93 -1.39
CA PHE A 230 -0.12 14.28 -2.13
C PHE A 230 -0.45 14.23 -3.63
N LEU A 231 -1.71 13.96 -3.99
CA LEU A 231 -2.19 13.90 -5.37
C LEU A 231 -2.65 15.26 -5.92
N ARG A 232 -2.37 16.36 -5.21
CA ARG A 232 -2.66 17.71 -5.68
C ARG A 232 -1.70 18.10 -6.82
N PRO A 233 -2.15 18.52 -8.02
CA PRO A 233 -1.25 18.96 -9.09
C PRO A 233 -0.39 20.17 -8.67
N ARG A 234 0.91 20.17 -9.02
CA ARG A 234 1.86 21.25 -8.72
C ARG A 234 2.72 21.59 -9.94
N PRO A 235 2.12 22.08 -11.04
CA PRO A 235 2.87 22.44 -12.24
C PRO A 235 3.78 23.66 -12.01
N ASN A 236 4.71 23.86 -12.95
CA ASN A 236 5.53 25.07 -13.08
C ASN A 236 6.45 25.40 -11.87
N ARG A 237 6.99 24.38 -11.20
CA ARG A 237 7.95 24.61 -10.10
C ARG A 237 9.36 24.95 -10.61
N SER A 238 10.12 25.64 -9.75
CA SER A 238 11.51 26.03 -10.04
C SER A 238 12.39 24.81 -10.29
N THR A 239 13.41 24.96 -11.14
CA THR A 239 14.28 23.84 -11.54
C THR A 239 14.96 23.19 -10.33
N GLY A 240 15.40 23.97 -9.34
CA GLY A 240 16.03 23.43 -8.14
C GLY A 240 15.13 22.49 -7.34
N VAL A 241 13.85 22.84 -7.19
CA VAL A 241 12.87 21.99 -6.48
C VAL A 241 12.55 20.73 -7.28
N LEU A 242 12.46 20.85 -8.61
CA LEU A 242 12.26 19.69 -9.49
C LEU A 242 13.46 18.74 -9.47
N LEU A 243 14.69 19.25 -9.38
CA LEU A 243 15.89 18.42 -9.24
C LEU A 243 15.88 17.62 -7.94
N ILE A 244 15.47 18.24 -6.82
CA ILE A 244 15.31 17.52 -5.54
C ILE A 244 14.23 16.44 -5.66
N GLY A 245 13.05 16.78 -6.21
CA GLY A 245 11.98 15.81 -6.42
C GLY A 245 12.38 14.68 -7.38
N GLY A 246 13.16 15.00 -8.41
CA GLY A 246 13.73 14.05 -9.36
C GLY A 246 14.74 13.13 -8.69
N ALA A 247 15.64 13.66 -7.88
CA ALA A 247 16.61 12.88 -7.12
C ALA A 247 15.93 11.93 -6.13
N VAL A 248 14.87 12.38 -5.44
CA VAL A 248 14.06 11.51 -4.57
C VAL A 248 13.38 10.41 -5.37
N THR A 249 12.82 10.74 -6.53
CA THR A 249 12.15 9.77 -7.42
C THR A 249 13.13 8.73 -7.94
N VAL A 250 14.28 9.16 -8.46
CA VAL A 250 15.37 8.30 -8.94
C VAL A 250 15.90 7.45 -7.80
N GLY A 251 16.12 8.03 -6.62
CA GLY A 251 16.63 7.31 -5.45
C GLY A 251 15.67 6.22 -4.97
N LEU A 252 14.36 6.50 -4.92
CA LEU A 252 13.35 5.52 -4.51
C LEU A 252 13.12 4.44 -5.57
N VAL A 253 12.84 4.83 -6.81
CA VAL A 253 12.57 3.87 -7.90
C VAL A 253 13.83 3.08 -8.25
N GLY A 254 14.97 3.76 -8.38
CA GLY A 254 16.26 3.13 -8.65
C GLY A 254 16.75 2.27 -7.50
N GLY A 255 16.54 2.70 -6.25
CA GLY A 255 16.84 1.89 -5.06
C GLY A 255 16.02 0.60 -5.00
N LEU A 256 14.71 0.68 -5.30
CA LEU A 256 13.85 -0.50 -5.40
C LEU A 256 14.25 -1.41 -6.56
N ALA A 257 14.52 -0.85 -7.74
CA ALA A 257 14.96 -1.62 -8.91
C ALA A 257 16.31 -2.31 -8.67
N TRP A 258 17.26 -1.61 -8.03
CA TRP A 258 18.55 -2.18 -7.65
C TRP A 258 18.39 -3.28 -6.59
N ALA A 259 17.60 -3.04 -5.53
CA ALA A 259 17.34 -4.06 -4.52
C ALA A 259 16.69 -5.30 -5.14
N ALA A 260 15.74 -5.11 -6.05
CA ALA A 260 15.12 -6.20 -6.81
C ALA A 260 16.13 -6.95 -7.69
N SER A 261 17.03 -6.23 -8.37
CA SER A 261 18.05 -6.86 -9.21
C SER A 261 19.07 -7.64 -8.39
N GLN A 262 19.50 -7.11 -7.24
CA GLN A 262 20.43 -7.79 -6.34
C GLN A 262 19.80 -9.03 -5.71
N ALA A 263 18.52 -8.97 -5.36
CA ALA A 263 17.78 -10.14 -4.90
C ALA A 263 17.75 -11.19 -6.01
N TYR A 264 17.39 -10.82 -7.23
CA TYR A 264 17.34 -11.75 -8.37
C TYR A 264 18.69 -12.46 -8.61
N THR A 265 19.78 -11.70 -8.79
CA THR A 265 21.07 -12.28 -9.18
C THR A 265 21.68 -13.17 -8.10
N LYS A 266 21.48 -12.85 -6.83
CA LYS A 266 21.94 -13.67 -5.70
C LYS A 266 21.15 -14.97 -5.54
N ILE A 267 19.89 -14.97 -5.96
CA ILE A 267 18.94 -16.06 -5.69
C ILE A 267 18.97 -17.08 -6.81
N PHE A 268 19.05 -16.63 -8.05
CA PHE A 268 19.08 -17.53 -9.20
C PHE A 268 20.49 -17.90 -9.64
N GLU A 269 21.52 -17.28 -9.06
CA GLU A 269 22.92 -17.40 -9.51
C GLU A 269 23.06 -17.14 -11.02
N THR A 270 22.12 -16.40 -11.60
CA THR A 270 22.02 -16.09 -13.02
C THR A 270 21.86 -14.59 -13.22
N GLU A 271 22.32 -14.10 -14.37
CA GLU A 271 22.05 -12.74 -14.78
C GLU A 271 20.60 -12.61 -15.27
N ILE A 272 19.99 -11.45 -15.03
CA ILE A 272 18.66 -11.12 -15.55
C ILE A 272 18.74 -11.13 -17.09
N SER A 273 18.15 -12.13 -17.72
CA SER A 273 17.97 -12.14 -19.18
C SER A 273 16.62 -11.55 -19.56
N LEU A 274 16.66 -10.44 -20.31
CA LEU A 274 15.49 -9.87 -20.97
C LEU A 274 15.00 -10.72 -22.15
N PHE A 275 15.79 -11.72 -22.56
CA PHE A 275 15.52 -12.63 -23.67
C PHE A 275 15.71 -14.08 -23.20
N PRO A 276 14.72 -14.66 -22.48
CA PRO A 276 14.79 -16.05 -22.04
C PRO A 276 14.81 -17.00 -23.24
N ASP A 277 15.51 -18.12 -23.13
CA ASP A 277 15.53 -19.16 -24.16
C ASP A 277 14.11 -19.73 -24.37
N PRO A 278 13.54 -19.66 -25.60
CA PRO A 278 12.21 -20.18 -25.90
C PRO A 278 12.04 -21.67 -25.61
N ALA A 279 13.13 -22.44 -25.53
CA ALA A 279 13.11 -23.85 -25.17
C ALA A 279 12.72 -24.09 -23.70
N ASN A 280 12.94 -23.11 -22.81
CA ASN A 280 12.77 -23.25 -21.36
C ASN A 280 11.59 -22.46 -20.80
N VAL A 281 11.06 -21.50 -21.56
CA VAL A 281 9.96 -20.63 -21.14
C VAL A 281 8.93 -20.55 -22.25
N ALA A 282 7.68 -20.95 -21.97
CA ALA A 282 6.63 -20.89 -22.99
C ALA A 282 6.47 -19.45 -23.49
N ALA A 283 6.33 -19.28 -24.81
CA ALA A 283 6.33 -17.98 -25.49
C ALA A 283 5.31 -16.99 -24.88
N VAL A 284 4.19 -17.49 -24.36
CA VAL A 284 3.19 -16.67 -23.67
C VAL A 284 3.77 -15.94 -22.46
N PHE A 285 4.60 -16.59 -21.64
CA PHE A 285 5.21 -15.96 -20.45
C PHE A 285 6.27 -14.91 -20.83
N VAL A 286 6.99 -15.11 -21.93
CA VAL A 286 7.96 -14.11 -22.44
C VAL A 286 7.24 -12.84 -22.89
N VAL A 287 6.17 -12.99 -23.69
CA VAL A 287 5.35 -11.86 -24.15
C VAL A 287 4.73 -11.11 -22.97
N LEU A 288 4.17 -11.84 -22.00
CA LEU A 288 3.59 -11.27 -20.79
C LEU A 288 4.62 -10.53 -19.93
N GLY A 289 5.83 -11.08 -19.79
CA GLY A 289 6.95 -10.44 -19.09
C GLY A 289 7.37 -9.12 -19.74
N TRP A 290 7.38 -9.04 -21.08
CA TRP A 290 7.64 -7.78 -21.78
C TRP A 290 6.50 -6.77 -21.66
N LEU A 291 5.24 -7.22 -21.63
CA LEU A 291 4.11 -6.32 -21.40
C LEU A 291 4.15 -5.71 -19.99
N ALA A 292 4.51 -6.52 -18.97
CA ALA A 292 4.76 -6.05 -17.61
C ALA A 292 5.86 -5.00 -17.54
N LEU A 293 7.03 -5.36 -18.07
CA LEU A 293 8.18 -4.49 -18.11
C LEU A 293 7.83 -3.19 -18.85
N GLY A 294 7.11 -3.30 -19.97
CA GLY A 294 6.59 -2.19 -20.73
C GLY A 294 5.69 -1.28 -19.90
N LEU A 295 4.76 -1.83 -19.11
CA LEU A 295 3.87 -1.05 -18.25
C LEU A 295 4.64 -0.31 -17.14
N VAL A 296 5.59 -0.98 -16.49
CA VAL A 296 6.47 -0.34 -15.48
C VAL A 296 7.32 0.75 -16.13
N VAL A 297 7.94 0.46 -17.28
CA VAL A 297 8.74 1.43 -18.03
C VAL A 297 7.87 2.61 -18.44
N LEU A 298 6.66 2.40 -18.93
CA LEU A 298 5.72 3.47 -19.27
C LEU A 298 5.31 4.29 -18.06
N ALA A 299 5.08 3.66 -16.90
CA ALA A 299 4.80 4.37 -15.66
C ALA A 299 5.99 5.23 -15.21
N VAL A 300 7.20 4.69 -15.25
CA VAL A 300 8.44 5.41 -14.93
C VAL A 300 8.68 6.56 -15.92
N LEU A 301 8.58 6.30 -17.23
CA LEU A 301 8.69 7.33 -18.26
C LEU A 301 7.60 8.39 -18.11
N GLY A 302 6.37 8.00 -17.76
CA GLY A 302 5.26 8.90 -17.47
C GLY A 302 5.53 9.79 -16.26
N LEU A 303 6.11 9.25 -15.19
CA LEU A 303 6.55 10.00 -14.02
C LEU A 303 7.64 11.02 -14.38
N PHE A 304 8.65 10.61 -15.17
CA PHE A 304 9.68 11.54 -15.65
C PHE A 304 9.12 12.57 -16.62
N ALA A 305 8.17 12.22 -17.48
CA ALA A 305 7.51 13.16 -18.37
C ALA A 305 6.70 14.20 -17.56
N LEU A 306 5.98 13.79 -16.52
CA LEU A 306 5.33 14.73 -15.61
C LEU A 306 6.35 15.65 -14.92
N LEU A 307 7.42 15.09 -14.39
CA LEU A 307 8.40 15.83 -13.60
C LEU A 307 9.24 16.79 -14.45
N LEU A 308 9.67 16.37 -15.64
CA LEU A 308 10.59 17.12 -16.49
C LEU A 308 9.88 17.91 -17.59
N VAL A 309 8.89 17.33 -18.27
CA VAL A 309 8.18 17.98 -19.39
C VAL A 309 7.06 18.87 -18.88
N ARG A 310 6.21 18.35 -17.99
CA ARG A 310 5.13 19.15 -17.38
C ARG A 310 5.58 19.95 -16.16
N ARG A 311 6.84 19.80 -15.72
CA ARG A 311 7.41 20.50 -14.57
C ARG A 311 6.54 20.35 -13.31
N ASP A 312 5.92 19.19 -13.15
CA ASP A 312 4.96 18.89 -12.10
C ASP A 312 5.61 18.07 -10.99
N LEU A 313 5.77 18.71 -9.83
CA LEU A 313 6.41 18.09 -8.67
C LEU A 313 5.58 16.92 -8.10
N THR A 314 4.31 16.83 -8.44
CA THR A 314 3.40 15.79 -7.92
C THR A 314 3.82 14.38 -8.30
N ALA A 315 4.61 14.20 -9.37
CA ALA A 315 5.23 12.92 -9.70
C ALA A 315 6.08 12.37 -8.53
N ALA A 316 6.88 13.21 -7.87
CA ALA A 316 7.71 12.78 -6.73
C ALA A 316 6.85 12.40 -5.52
N TYR A 317 5.74 13.12 -5.29
CA TYR A 317 4.79 12.83 -4.23
C TYR A 317 4.07 11.50 -4.44
N VAL A 318 3.67 11.22 -5.68
CA VAL A 318 3.06 9.96 -6.09
C VAL A 318 4.00 8.78 -5.83
N VAL A 319 5.29 8.95 -6.15
CA VAL A 319 6.30 7.91 -5.89
C VAL A 319 6.44 7.66 -4.39
N VAL A 320 6.58 8.71 -3.58
CA VAL A 320 6.64 8.58 -2.12
C VAL A 320 5.37 7.90 -1.57
N ALA A 321 4.18 8.32 -2.03
CA ALA A 321 2.91 7.73 -1.63
C ALA A 321 2.85 6.23 -1.97
N GLY A 322 3.24 5.86 -3.18
CA GLY A 322 3.29 4.48 -3.66
C GLY A 322 4.25 3.63 -2.86
N VAL A 323 5.50 4.07 -2.69
CA VAL A 323 6.51 3.30 -1.94
C VAL A 323 6.09 3.11 -0.48
N LEU A 324 5.62 4.17 0.19
CA LEU A 324 5.15 4.07 1.57
C LEU A 324 3.97 3.10 1.70
N THR A 325 2.99 3.22 0.81
CA THR A 325 1.80 2.34 0.83
C THR A 325 2.17 0.90 0.50
N GLY A 326 3.10 0.68 -0.43
CA GLY A 326 3.57 -0.65 -0.82
C GLY A 326 4.39 -1.33 0.26
N ILE A 327 5.26 -0.60 0.99
CA ILE A 327 5.97 -1.16 2.14
C ILE A 327 4.98 -1.57 3.23
N VAL A 328 4.00 -0.72 3.56
CA VAL A 328 2.98 -1.08 4.57
C VAL A 328 2.13 -2.26 4.08
N ALA A 329 1.76 -2.29 2.81
CA ALA A 329 1.03 -3.40 2.22
C ALA A 329 1.83 -4.70 2.34
N ALA A 330 3.12 -4.70 1.98
CA ALA A 330 4.02 -5.85 2.07
C ALA A 330 4.16 -6.38 3.49
N LEU A 331 4.31 -5.50 4.48
CA LEU A 331 4.46 -5.90 5.88
C LEU A 331 3.18 -6.54 6.44
N ILE A 332 2.01 -6.16 5.92
CA ILE A 332 0.72 -6.76 6.32
C ILE A 332 0.45 -8.04 5.51
N SER A 333 0.75 -8.05 4.22
CA SER A 333 0.45 -9.14 3.29
C SER A 333 1.42 -10.32 3.43
N ALA A 334 2.70 -10.09 3.73
CA ALA A 334 3.70 -11.16 3.75
C ALA A 334 3.45 -12.27 4.81
N PRO A 335 3.07 -11.95 6.07
CA PRO A 335 2.70 -12.98 7.04
C PRO A 335 1.44 -13.74 6.63
N ILE A 336 0.50 -13.05 5.98
CA ILE A 336 -0.73 -13.66 5.43
C ILE A 336 -0.35 -14.61 4.29
N ALA A 337 0.49 -14.20 3.35
CA ALA A 337 0.95 -15.03 2.24
C ALA A 337 1.70 -16.28 2.74
N ALA A 338 2.63 -16.11 3.68
CA ALA A 338 3.40 -17.23 4.24
C ALA A 338 2.51 -18.18 5.06
N GLY A 339 1.73 -17.64 6.00
CA GLY A 339 0.92 -18.43 6.92
C GLY A 339 -0.32 -19.06 6.28
N VAL A 340 -1.01 -18.34 5.39
CA VAL A 340 -2.29 -18.77 4.78
C VAL A 340 -2.09 -19.60 3.55
N PHE A 341 -1.12 -19.24 2.71
CA PHE A 341 -1.02 -19.80 1.39
C PHE A 341 0.30 -20.53 1.16
N GLY A 342 1.14 -20.71 2.20
CA GLY A 342 2.44 -21.36 2.05
C GLY A 342 3.39 -20.60 1.11
N GLY A 343 3.11 -19.31 0.89
CA GLY A 343 3.78 -18.46 -0.08
C GLY A 343 3.33 -18.62 -1.53
N VAL A 344 2.27 -19.40 -1.81
CA VAL A 344 1.74 -19.60 -3.16
C VAL A 344 0.27 -19.19 -3.21
N THR A 345 0.00 -18.02 -3.77
CA THR A 345 -1.34 -17.40 -3.83
C THR A 345 -2.04 -17.57 -5.18
N ALA A 346 -1.48 -18.39 -6.07
CA ALA A 346 -1.84 -18.50 -7.48
C ALA A 346 -1.77 -17.16 -8.23
N SER A 347 -0.82 -16.32 -7.85
CA SER A 347 -0.67 -14.96 -8.37
C SER A 347 0.59 -14.79 -9.21
N GLY A 348 0.63 -13.69 -9.96
CA GLY A 348 1.81 -13.32 -10.76
C GLY A 348 3.07 -13.04 -9.93
N THR A 349 3.01 -12.91 -8.60
CA THR A 349 4.20 -12.70 -7.75
C THR A 349 4.75 -13.99 -7.14
N ASP A 350 4.03 -15.11 -7.22
CA ASP A 350 4.42 -16.38 -6.61
C ASP A 350 5.75 -16.92 -7.18
N PHE A 351 6.11 -16.55 -8.41
CA PHE A 351 7.41 -16.95 -8.97
C PHE A 351 8.58 -16.35 -8.18
N LEU A 352 8.43 -15.14 -7.63
CA LEU A 352 9.44 -14.53 -6.77
C LEU A 352 9.55 -15.29 -5.46
N VAL A 353 8.42 -15.75 -4.89
CA VAL A 353 8.44 -16.57 -3.68
C VAL A 353 9.07 -17.93 -3.96
N ALA A 354 8.71 -18.60 -5.06
CA ALA A 354 9.28 -19.87 -5.46
C ALA A 354 10.80 -19.77 -5.70
N ALA A 355 11.24 -18.69 -6.34
CA ALA A 355 12.65 -18.36 -6.52
C ALA A 355 13.40 -18.26 -5.18
N PHE A 356 12.82 -17.51 -4.25
CA PHE A 356 13.45 -17.24 -2.95
C PHE A 356 13.53 -18.53 -2.13
N ARG A 357 12.50 -19.38 -2.22
CA ARG A 357 12.51 -20.72 -1.63
C ARG A 357 13.55 -21.65 -2.28
N GLN A 358 13.73 -21.58 -3.60
CA GLN A 358 14.76 -22.35 -4.30
C GLN A 358 16.18 -21.92 -3.89
N ALA A 359 16.37 -20.64 -3.55
CA ALA A 359 17.61 -20.11 -2.98
C ALA A 359 17.81 -20.47 -1.49
N GLY A 360 16.96 -21.33 -0.91
CA GLY A 360 17.09 -21.81 0.46
C GLY A 360 16.53 -20.86 1.52
N LEU A 361 15.82 -19.79 1.13
CA LEU A 361 15.09 -18.96 2.10
C LEU A 361 13.86 -19.71 2.62
N ASP A 362 13.56 -19.50 3.89
CA ASP A 362 12.30 -19.97 4.46
C ASP A 362 11.11 -19.26 3.82
N VAL A 363 9.91 -19.82 4.00
CA VAL A 363 8.69 -19.30 3.36
C VAL A 363 8.41 -17.86 3.80
N GLU A 364 8.74 -17.50 5.05
CA GLU A 364 8.48 -16.18 5.61
C GLU A 364 9.43 -15.11 5.05
N ALA A 365 10.74 -15.39 4.94
CA ALA A 365 11.69 -14.49 4.30
C ALA A 365 11.42 -14.40 2.80
N ALA A 366 10.99 -15.50 2.16
CA ALA A 366 10.66 -15.53 0.75
C ALA A 366 9.44 -14.65 0.41
N THR A 367 8.34 -14.75 1.17
CA THR A 367 7.16 -13.90 0.93
C THR A 367 7.42 -12.45 1.33
N THR A 368 8.19 -12.21 2.39
CA THR A 368 8.53 -10.84 2.82
C THR A 368 9.40 -10.14 1.79
N GLY A 369 10.43 -10.81 1.28
CA GLY A 369 11.28 -10.27 0.22
C GLY A 369 10.46 -9.97 -1.04
N GLN A 370 9.58 -10.89 -1.44
CA GLN A 370 8.71 -10.70 -2.60
C GLN A 370 7.81 -9.47 -2.42
N GLY A 371 7.14 -9.36 -1.27
CA GLY A 371 6.25 -8.24 -0.97
C GLY A 371 7.00 -6.90 -0.99
N LEU A 372 8.19 -6.83 -0.38
CA LEU A 372 8.99 -5.60 -0.32
C LEU A 372 9.54 -5.15 -1.68
N ILE A 373 9.59 -6.04 -2.67
CA ILE A 373 9.98 -5.69 -4.04
C ILE A 373 8.74 -5.33 -4.87
N SER A 374 7.73 -6.19 -4.85
CA SER A 374 6.59 -6.14 -5.76
C SER A 374 5.55 -5.09 -5.36
N ASP A 375 5.20 -5.02 -4.08
CA ASP A 375 4.11 -4.16 -3.60
C ASP A 375 4.45 -2.67 -3.77
N PRO A 376 5.67 -2.18 -3.49
CA PRO A 376 6.05 -0.81 -3.80
C PRO A 376 5.91 -0.44 -5.27
N ILE A 377 6.31 -1.32 -6.19
CA ILE A 377 6.21 -1.07 -7.64
C ILE A 377 4.72 -1.01 -8.05
N ASP A 378 3.91 -1.94 -7.56
CA ASP A 378 2.48 -1.96 -7.78
C ASP A 378 1.79 -0.69 -7.26
N LYS A 379 2.10 -0.27 -6.03
CA LYS A 379 1.47 0.91 -5.44
C LYS A 379 1.96 2.20 -6.07
N VAL A 380 3.23 2.34 -6.49
CA VAL A 380 3.69 3.50 -7.28
C VAL A 380 2.91 3.59 -8.60
N THR A 381 2.78 2.48 -9.31
CA THR A 381 2.03 2.42 -10.58
C THR A 381 0.54 2.75 -10.38
N THR A 382 -0.04 2.24 -9.30
CA THR A 382 -1.45 2.46 -8.96
C THR A 382 -1.73 3.92 -8.56
N PHE A 383 -0.90 4.51 -7.69
CA PHE A 383 -1.03 5.93 -7.34
C PHE A 383 -0.81 6.85 -8.53
N PHE A 384 0.11 6.51 -9.42
CA PHE A 384 0.33 7.24 -10.67
C PHE A 384 -0.89 7.17 -11.59
N THR A 385 -1.46 5.98 -11.76
CA THR A 385 -2.69 5.78 -12.53
C THR A 385 -3.85 6.59 -11.94
N VAL A 386 -4.05 6.56 -10.62
CA VAL A 386 -5.08 7.37 -9.95
C VAL A 386 -4.82 8.86 -10.15
N TYR A 387 -3.57 9.31 -10.10
CA TYR A 387 -3.24 10.72 -10.38
C TYR A 387 -3.65 11.12 -11.80
N LEU A 388 -3.37 10.29 -12.82
CA LEU A 388 -3.79 10.55 -14.20
C LEU A 388 -5.33 10.60 -14.32
N ILE A 389 -6.05 9.69 -13.65
CA ILE A 389 -7.52 9.72 -13.59
C ILE A 389 -8.00 11.04 -12.99
N LEU A 390 -7.44 11.45 -11.85
CA LEU A 390 -7.79 12.71 -11.20
C LEU A 390 -7.46 13.95 -12.05
N ALA A 391 -6.37 13.91 -12.80
CA ALA A 391 -5.99 14.97 -13.72
C ALA A 391 -6.97 15.07 -14.91
N ALA A 392 -7.51 13.94 -15.38
CA ALA A 392 -8.50 13.90 -16.44
C ALA A 392 -9.92 14.29 -15.99
N LEU A 393 -10.25 14.11 -14.70
CA LEU A 393 -11.56 14.48 -14.15
C LEU A 393 -11.75 16.00 -14.07
N ALA A 394 -12.93 16.46 -14.47
CA ALA A 394 -13.32 17.88 -14.40
C ALA A 394 -13.29 18.40 -12.94
N THR A 395 -12.78 19.62 -12.75
CA THR A 395 -12.69 20.31 -11.44
C THR A 395 -14.02 20.31 -10.69
N ARG A 396 -15.12 20.61 -11.41
CA ARG A 396 -16.50 20.60 -10.88
C ARG A 396 -16.97 19.24 -10.37
N PHE A 397 -16.40 18.15 -10.90
CA PHE A 397 -16.74 16.79 -10.46
C PHE A 397 -15.96 16.45 -9.20
N LYS A 398 -14.66 16.72 -9.17
CA LYS A 398 -13.79 16.50 -7.99
C LYS A 398 -14.31 17.26 -6.77
N ALA A 399 -14.65 18.54 -6.92
CA ALA A 399 -15.14 19.39 -5.83
C ALA A 399 -16.44 18.91 -5.16
N ARG A 400 -17.16 17.95 -5.74
CA ARG A 400 -18.40 17.38 -5.17
C ARG A 400 -18.16 16.28 -4.15
N PHE A 401 -16.92 15.82 -4.01
CA PHE A 401 -16.52 14.79 -3.06
C PHE A 401 -15.95 15.40 -1.78
N PRO A 402 -16.02 14.69 -0.63
CA PRO A 402 -15.57 15.20 0.66
C PRO A 402 -14.15 15.79 0.70
N GLN A 403 -13.21 15.26 -0.10
CA GLN A 403 -11.83 15.73 -0.19
C GLN A 403 -11.51 16.40 -1.52
N GLY A 404 -12.54 16.77 -2.30
CA GLY A 404 -12.40 17.28 -3.65
C GLY A 404 -11.45 18.46 -3.78
N GLU A 405 -11.46 19.37 -2.81
CA GLU A 405 -10.61 20.56 -2.78
C GLU A 405 -9.12 20.23 -2.65
N MET A 406 -8.78 19.12 -1.99
CA MET A 406 -7.40 18.71 -1.72
C MET A 406 -6.68 18.15 -2.96
N VAL A 407 -7.44 17.84 -4.02
CA VAL A 407 -6.92 17.34 -5.30
C VAL A 407 -7.04 18.37 -6.44
N LEU A 408 -7.51 19.58 -6.14
CA LEU A 408 -7.53 20.67 -7.12
C LEU A 408 -6.16 21.31 -7.23
N GLU A 409 -5.80 21.79 -8.41
CA GLU A 409 -4.54 22.48 -8.65
C GLU A 409 -4.31 23.61 -7.64
N GLU A 410 -3.04 23.80 -7.23
CA GLU A 410 -2.69 24.95 -6.40
C GLU A 410 -2.73 26.22 -7.25
N ALA A 411 -3.46 27.25 -6.80
CA ALA A 411 -3.47 28.53 -7.50
C ALA A 411 -2.02 29.03 -7.60
N SER A 412 -1.59 29.39 -8.81
CA SER A 412 -0.26 29.92 -9.08
C SER A 412 -0.04 31.16 -8.21
N ALA A 413 0.87 31.05 -7.25
CA ALA A 413 1.33 32.14 -6.40
C ALA A 413 2.33 33.02 -7.14
#